data_AF-A0A5C6FDB0-F1
#
_entry.id   AF-A0A5C6FDB0-F1
#
_cell.length_a   1.000
_cell.length_b   1.000
_cell.length_c   1.000
_cell.angle_alpha   90.00
_cell.angle_beta   90.00
_cell.angle_gamma   90.00
#
_symmetry.space_group_name_H-M   'P 1'
#
loop_
_entity.id
_entity.type
_entity.pdbx_description
1 polymer ?
#
loop_
_entity_poly.entity_id
_entity_poly.type
_entity_poly.pdbx_seq_one_letter_code
_entity_poly.pdbx_strand_id
1 'polypeptide(L)'
;MIRTLILSLLVATSSSVVPAPAVADEAIEQLINELVTVSDPGFGYSGYFSGDEFLPYEGTGQIRTALLGATYRRPSIPMRKIVERGIDAVPVLLKHINDSRTIDTEPMSGMMWMEFSDEYDINHRTRREPPKGVNRESSPRNDDHPDEHALTVGDLCFVALGQIVNRNYVATRYQPTGGLIVNSPTYSKRLRDIVLADWSDLTEESHRDGLILDFKQPDWHSRRVNAYYRLSLYYPETVENVVMPLLSLPTYDSSLVYDFCKKVLYATEDRAECKRVLDEFTNKHGDVYREATREQLFGDLAGLESDEFHGFTPDPKSKDHRCRELLVTLFDQPENVLSNHRPESTVIDKFGLARLIESLTHDRVPAIGSAVRRIYQRNREDDDSYLTTACLKSLAHRGDAATMIDRLNQVRFDRLNSDGQDFDAVDAICTTSDPTVLTAIEGFAETTINDQYFTKMLAALERSGKRDPEWLWKRAIHILNGLPDATKQGQDLLELIGDRFPDRAENVYREFLAKGTTERAETMCVLLWSDHPLALKILAPLLDDERLMSGFSVPMRVCDRAATAISHRLKKPRFDSEWSLRVKDDLITRYKAECIRRSK
;
A
#
# COMPACT_ATOMS: atom_id res chain seq x y z
N MET A 1 26.75 -62.59 -11.12
CA MET A 1 26.84 -61.66 -9.97
C MET A 1 25.92 -60.49 -10.24
N ILE A 2 24.71 -60.50 -9.68
CA ILE A 2 23.73 -59.40 -9.75
C ILE A 2 23.40 -59.05 -8.29
N ARG A 3 23.67 -57.80 -7.89
CA ARG A 3 23.32 -57.26 -6.57
C ARG A 3 22.10 -56.36 -6.72
N THR A 4 20.98 -56.81 -6.16
CA THR A 4 19.74 -56.05 -6.00
C THR A 4 19.85 -55.20 -4.74
N LEU A 5 19.70 -53.88 -4.86
CA LEU A 5 19.60 -52.95 -3.74
C LEU A 5 18.11 -52.64 -3.51
N ILE A 6 17.59 -52.99 -2.32
CA ILE A 6 16.24 -52.64 -1.87
C ILE A 6 16.35 -51.37 -1.05
N LEU A 7 15.76 -50.27 -1.53
CA LEU A 7 15.64 -49.01 -0.81
C LEU A 7 14.33 -49.05 -0.02
N SER A 8 14.40 -49.01 1.31
CA SER A 8 13.24 -48.94 2.20
C SER A 8 12.90 -47.48 2.48
N LEU A 9 11.74 -47.03 1.99
CA LEU A 9 11.20 -45.70 2.25
C LEU A 9 10.39 -45.73 3.56
N LEU A 10 10.90 -45.12 4.63
CA LEU A 10 10.15 -44.88 5.86
C LEU A 10 9.28 -43.64 5.67
N VAL A 11 7.97 -43.81 5.57
CA VAL A 11 6.99 -42.71 5.65
C VAL A 11 6.66 -42.51 7.13
N ALA A 12 7.16 -41.43 7.74
CA ALA A 12 6.76 -41.03 9.08
C ALA A 12 5.44 -40.26 9.00
N THR A 13 4.32 -40.91 9.34
CA THR A 13 3.03 -40.23 9.53
C THR A 13 3.00 -39.58 10.91
N SER A 14 3.29 -38.28 10.98
CA SER A 14 3.05 -37.48 12.18
C SER A 14 1.55 -37.21 12.30
N SER A 15 0.87 -37.91 13.21
CA SER A 15 -0.52 -37.64 13.56
C SER A 15 -0.59 -36.35 14.39
N SER A 16 -1.12 -35.26 13.81
CA SER A 16 -1.52 -34.09 14.59
C SER A 16 -2.83 -34.40 15.31
N VAL A 17 -2.85 -34.21 16.63
CA VAL A 17 -4.08 -34.29 17.43
C VAL A 17 -4.80 -32.95 17.25
N VAL A 18 -5.93 -32.95 16.56
CA VAL A 18 -6.80 -31.77 16.43
C VAL A 18 -7.46 -31.53 17.80
N PRO A 19 -7.30 -30.35 18.43
CA PRO A 19 -7.96 -30.04 19.69
C PRO A 19 -9.48 -30.12 19.55
N ALA A 20 -10.16 -30.52 20.62
CA ALA A 20 -11.62 -30.61 20.63
C ALA A 20 -12.26 -29.22 20.41
N PRO A 21 -13.33 -29.11 19.60
CA PRO A 21 -13.90 -27.83 19.14
C PRO A 21 -14.26 -26.84 20.26
N ALA A 22 -14.74 -27.33 21.40
CA ALA A 22 -15.13 -26.48 22.53
C ALA A 22 -14.00 -25.62 23.12
N VAL A 23 -12.75 -26.10 23.09
CA VAL A 23 -11.60 -25.36 23.65
C VAL A 23 -11.15 -24.23 22.72
N ALA A 24 -11.33 -24.40 21.40
CA ALA A 24 -11.01 -23.38 20.42
C ALA A 24 -11.97 -22.18 20.56
N ASP A 25 -13.26 -22.46 20.75
CA ASP A 25 -14.28 -21.43 20.93
C ASP A 25 -14.00 -20.55 22.16
N GLU A 26 -13.63 -21.13 23.31
CA GLU A 26 -13.31 -20.38 24.54
C GLU A 26 -12.15 -19.39 24.34
N ALA A 27 -11.12 -19.78 23.58
CA ALA A 27 -9.99 -18.90 23.29
C ALA A 27 -10.39 -17.72 22.37
N ILE A 28 -11.28 -17.95 21.41
CA ILE A 28 -11.78 -16.91 20.50
C ILE A 28 -12.74 -15.97 21.23
N GLU A 29 -13.60 -16.51 22.08
CA GLU A 29 -14.46 -15.74 22.99
C GLU A 29 -13.65 -14.79 23.87
N GLN A 30 -12.53 -15.25 24.43
CA GLN A 30 -11.63 -14.39 25.19
C GLN A 30 -11.08 -13.24 24.34
N LEU A 31 -10.62 -13.52 23.11
CA LEU A 31 -10.12 -12.48 22.20
C LEU A 31 -11.20 -11.46 21.83
N ILE A 32 -12.46 -11.89 21.63
CA ILE A 32 -13.59 -10.99 21.39
C ILE A 32 -13.86 -10.13 22.62
N ASN A 33 -13.77 -10.69 23.83
CA ASN A 33 -13.90 -9.90 25.06
C ASN A 33 -12.79 -8.85 25.21
N GLU A 34 -11.59 -9.10 24.69
CA GLU A 34 -10.49 -8.13 24.67
C GLU A 34 -10.72 -6.99 23.65
N LEU A 35 -11.66 -7.11 22.71
CA LEU A 35 -11.94 -6.06 21.72
C LEU A 35 -12.42 -4.74 22.36
N VAL A 36 -13.01 -4.79 23.56
CA VAL A 36 -13.42 -3.58 24.29
C VAL A 36 -12.24 -2.67 24.64
N THR A 37 -11.01 -3.20 24.67
CA THR A 37 -9.80 -2.42 24.99
C THR A 37 -9.09 -1.87 23.75
N VAL A 38 -9.68 -2.02 22.56
CA VAL A 38 -9.12 -1.45 21.33
C VAL A 38 -9.36 0.06 21.33
N SER A 39 -8.28 0.82 21.32
CA SER A 39 -8.31 2.29 21.41
C SER A 39 -7.69 3.02 20.23
N ASP A 40 -6.87 2.34 19.43
CA ASP A 40 -6.24 2.93 18.24
C ASP A 40 -7.07 2.65 16.98
N PRO A 41 -7.20 3.62 16.05
CA PRO A 41 -7.91 3.41 14.80
C PRO A 41 -7.16 2.43 13.89
N GLY A 42 -7.89 1.57 13.21
CA GLY A 42 -7.34 0.61 12.23
C GLY A 42 -8.11 0.59 10.92
N PHE A 43 -7.63 -0.21 9.98
CA PHE A 43 -8.30 -0.37 8.68
C PHE A 43 -9.69 -0.98 8.87
N GLY A 44 -10.69 -0.32 8.29
CA GLY A 44 -12.10 -0.68 8.39
C GLY A 44 -12.85 -0.13 9.60
N TYR A 45 -12.20 0.57 10.52
CA TYR A 45 -12.86 1.20 11.69
C TYR A 45 -12.17 2.51 12.09
N SER A 46 -11.70 3.25 11.09
CA SER A 46 -11.09 4.57 11.26
C SER A 46 -12.04 5.67 10.81
N GLY A 47 -12.10 6.76 11.56
CA GLY A 47 -12.81 7.98 11.18
C GLY A 47 -12.02 8.92 10.27
N TYR A 48 -10.71 8.67 10.11
CA TYR A 48 -9.79 9.64 9.51
C TYR A 48 -9.08 9.13 8.25
N PHE A 49 -9.16 7.83 7.97
CA PHE A 49 -8.64 7.23 6.74
C PHE A 49 -9.50 6.04 6.30
N SER A 50 -9.33 5.64 5.04
CA SER A 50 -9.86 4.40 4.48
C SER A 50 -8.75 3.63 3.76
N GLY A 51 -8.91 2.32 3.67
CA GLY A 51 -7.94 1.43 3.08
C GLY A 51 -8.28 -0.03 3.35
N ASP A 52 -7.37 -0.92 3.01
CA ASP A 52 -7.44 -2.35 3.27
C ASP A 52 -6.16 -2.84 3.96
N GLU A 53 -6.29 -3.90 4.75
CA GLU A 53 -5.18 -4.62 5.37
C GLU A 53 -5.59 -6.07 5.60
N PHE A 54 -4.62 -6.98 5.57
CA PHE A 54 -4.78 -8.32 6.10
C PHE A 54 -3.94 -8.45 7.37
N LEU A 55 -4.58 -8.24 8.52
CA LEU A 55 -3.91 -8.10 9.83
C LEU A 55 -2.86 -9.18 10.15
N PRO A 56 -3.03 -10.46 9.78
CA PRO A 56 -2.02 -11.49 10.04
C PRO A 56 -0.65 -11.21 9.40
N TYR A 57 -0.61 -10.46 8.29
CA TYR A 57 0.62 -10.10 7.59
C TYR A 57 0.92 -8.61 7.75
N GLU A 58 1.98 -8.33 8.51
CA GLU A 58 2.47 -6.98 8.71
C GLU A 58 2.84 -6.32 7.38
N GLY A 59 2.56 -5.02 7.26
CA GLY A 59 2.90 -4.22 6.07
C GLY A 59 1.99 -4.46 4.86
N THR A 60 0.91 -5.22 5.00
CA THR A 60 -0.10 -5.37 3.93
C THR A 60 -1.09 -4.20 3.85
N GLY A 61 -1.10 -3.32 4.86
CA GLY A 61 -2.00 -2.17 4.92
C GLY A 61 -1.76 -1.15 3.81
N GLN A 62 -2.81 -0.76 3.09
CA GLN A 62 -2.77 0.28 2.05
C GLN A 62 -3.79 1.37 2.36
N ILE A 63 -3.30 2.56 2.71
CA ILE A 63 -4.13 3.75 2.84
C ILE A 63 -4.55 4.21 1.43
N ARG A 64 -5.86 4.33 1.20
CA ARG A 64 -6.43 4.83 -0.06
C ARG A 64 -6.87 6.28 0.04
N THR A 65 -7.52 6.64 1.14
CA THR A 65 -7.90 8.02 1.43
C THR A 65 -7.56 8.33 2.87
N ALA A 66 -7.14 9.57 3.16
CA ALA A 66 -6.81 10.00 4.50
C ALA A 66 -7.01 11.51 4.64
N LEU A 67 -7.35 11.94 5.86
CA LEU A 67 -7.17 13.33 6.27
C LEU A 67 -5.68 13.66 6.32
N LEU A 68 -5.33 14.91 6.01
CA LEU A 68 -3.95 15.38 6.10
C LEU A 68 -3.43 15.21 7.53
N GLY A 69 -2.33 14.48 7.68
CA GLY A 69 -1.73 14.18 8.99
C GLY A 69 -2.35 12.99 9.72
N ALA A 70 -3.38 12.33 9.16
CA ALA A 70 -3.82 11.05 9.69
C ALA A 70 -2.70 10.03 9.48
N THR A 71 -2.26 9.43 10.58
CA THR A 71 -1.27 8.36 10.56
C THR A 71 -1.94 7.04 10.92
N TYR A 72 -1.58 6.00 10.19
CA TYR A 72 -1.91 4.65 10.58
C TYR A 72 -1.14 4.29 11.86
N ARG A 73 -1.86 3.76 12.85
CA ARG A 73 -1.30 3.33 14.13
C ARG A 73 -1.19 1.81 14.19
N ARG A 74 -0.52 1.33 15.23
CA ARG A 74 -0.20 -0.09 15.48
C ARG A 74 -1.44 -0.98 15.29
N PRO A 75 -1.34 -2.10 14.56
CA PRO A 75 -2.44 -3.05 14.40
C PRO A 75 -2.98 -3.56 15.75
N SER A 76 -4.31 -3.70 15.86
CA SER A 76 -4.95 -4.27 17.05
C SER A 76 -4.56 -5.75 17.21
N ILE A 77 -3.91 -6.08 18.33
CA ILE A 77 -3.45 -7.45 18.63
C ILE A 77 -4.61 -8.44 18.76
N PRO A 78 -5.70 -8.15 19.50
CA PRO A 78 -6.84 -9.06 19.56
C PRO A 78 -7.46 -9.29 18.19
N MET A 79 -7.69 -8.22 17.40
CA MET A 79 -8.22 -8.34 16.03
C MET A 79 -7.34 -9.22 15.16
N ARG A 80 -6.01 -9.01 15.15
CA ARG A 80 -5.07 -9.83 14.38
C ARG A 80 -5.19 -11.31 14.76
N LYS A 81 -5.19 -11.62 16.06
CA LYS A 81 -5.30 -13.00 16.55
C LYS A 81 -6.63 -13.65 16.20
N ILE A 82 -7.73 -12.90 16.15
CA ILE A 82 -9.03 -13.41 15.70
C ILE A 82 -8.98 -13.75 14.21
N VAL A 83 -8.49 -12.83 13.38
CA VAL A 83 -8.36 -13.06 11.93
C VAL A 83 -7.42 -14.24 11.65
N GLU A 84 -6.30 -14.38 12.37
CA GLU A 84 -5.39 -15.53 12.25
C GLU A 84 -6.07 -16.91 12.43
N ARG A 85 -7.21 -16.99 13.14
CA ARG A 85 -7.98 -18.23 13.28
C ARG A 85 -8.75 -18.63 12.03
N GLY A 86 -8.93 -17.71 11.07
CA GLY A 86 -9.63 -17.99 9.82
C GLY A 86 -11.06 -18.45 10.04
N ILE A 87 -11.44 -19.54 9.36
CA ILE A 87 -12.81 -20.06 9.37
C ILE A 87 -13.31 -20.44 10.78
N ASP A 88 -12.42 -20.89 11.67
CA ASP A 88 -12.78 -21.30 13.03
C ASP A 88 -13.32 -20.15 13.88
N ALA A 89 -12.98 -18.90 13.57
CA ALA A 89 -13.53 -17.73 14.27
C ALA A 89 -14.92 -17.32 13.79
N VAL A 90 -15.36 -17.74 12.61
CA VAL A 90 -16.60 -17.25 11.99
C VAL A 90 -17.84 -17.52 12.87
N PRO A 91 -18.06 -18.72 13.43
CA PRO A 91 -19.23 -18.96 14.28
C PRO A 91 -19.29 -18.03 15.50
N VAL A 92 -18.14 -17.81 16.16
CA VAL A 92 -18.05 -16.95 17.35
C VAL A 92 -18.21 -15.48 16.97
N LEU A 93 -17.65 -15.04 15.84
CA LEU A 93 -17.85 -13.69 15.30
C LEU A 93 -19.32 -13.40 15.00
N LEU A 94 -20.03 -14.34 14.35
CA LEU A 94 -21.45 -14.20 14.04
C LEU A 94 -22.32 -14.17 15.29
N LYS A 95 -21.95 -14.92 16.34
CA LYS A 95 -22.61 -14.84 17.66
C LYS A 95 -22.51 -13.45 18.28
N HIS A 96 -21.38 -12.76 18.10
CA HIS A 96 -21.10 -11.42 18.66
C HIS A 96 -21.32 -10.26 17.70
N ILE A 97 -21.86 -10.50 16.51
CA ILE A 97 -22.07 -9.44 15.50
C ILE A 97 -23.04 -8.32 15.97
N ASN A 98 -23.86 -8.60 16.99
CA ASN A 98 -24.77 -7.64 17.63
C ASN A 98 -24.27 -7.15 19.01
N ASP A 99 -23.01 -7.39 19.34
CA ASP A 99 -22.46 -6.99 20.65
C ASP A 99 -22.31 -5.48 20.73
N SER A 100 -23.19 -4.84 21.52
CA SER A 100 -23.27 -3.39 21.67
C SER A 100 -22.28 -2.81 22.69
N ARG A 101 -21.38 -3.61 23.27
CA ARG A 101 -20.30 -3.08 24.11
C ARG A 101 -19.44 -2.12 23.28
N THR A 102 -19.24 -0.90 23.78
CA THR A 102 -18.37 0.09 23.13
C THR A 102 -16.91 -0.27 23.33
N ILE A 103 -16.07 0.00 22.33
CA ILE A 103 -14.62 -0.10 22.47
C ILE A 103 -14.04 1.20 23.06
N ASP A 104 -12.76 1.19 23.46
CA ASP A 104 -12.07 2.32 24.10
C ASP A 104 -11.63 3.41 23.10
N THR A 105 -12.56 3.85 22.25
CA THR A 105 -12.36 4.96 21.30
C THR A 105 -13.37 6.06 21.57
N GLU A 106 -12.97 7.32 21.34
CA GLU A 106 -13.93 8.43 21.33
C GLU A 106 -15.01 8.20 20.25
N PRO A 107 -16.28 8.55 20.51
CA PRO A 107 -17.30 8.58 19.48
C PRO A 107 -16.83 9.39 18.26
N MET A 108 -17.04 8.86 17.07
CA MET A 108 -16.56 9.48 15.85
C MET A 108 -17.66 10.30 15.20
N SER A 109 -17.29 11.46 14.66
CA SER A 109 -18.14 12.29 13.82
C SER A 109 -17.44 12.56 12.49
N GLY A 110 -18.22 12.62 11.40
CA GLY A 110 -17.70 13.17 10.14
C GLY A 110 -17.45 14.67 10.28
N MET A 111 -16.44 15.20 9.57
CA MET A 111 -16.11 16.63 9.62
C MET A 111 -17.23 17.49 9.01
N MET A 112 -17.88 16.98 7.95
CA MET A 112 -18.91 17.69 7.19
C MET A 112 -20.27 16.99 7.26
N TRP A 113 -20.27 15.66 7.30
CA TRP A 113 -21.47 14.83 7.33
C TRP A 113 -21.14 13.41 7.78
N MET A 114 -22.14 12.70 8.29
CA MET A 114 -22.08 11.28 8.59
C MET A 114 -23.27 10.58 7.94
N GLU A 115 -23.07 9.35 7.45
CA GLU A 115 -24.12 8.57 6.82
C GLU A 115 -24.05 7.09 7.24
N PHE A 116 -25.21 6.50 7.56
CA PHE A 116 -25.36 5.08 7.83
C PHE A 116 -25.80 4.34 6.57
N SER A 117 -24.84 4.01 5.71
CA SER A 117 -25.11 3.52 4.35
C SER A 117 -25.33 2.00 4.26
N ASP A 118 -25.04 1.25 5.34
CA ASP A 118 -25.09 -0.22 5.34
C ASP A 118 -24.30 -0.84 4.17
N GLU A 119 -23.11 -0.32 3.87
CA GLU A 119 -22.27 -0.83 2.80
C GLU A 119 -21.93 -2.30 3.03
N TYR A 120 -22.06 -3.08 1.97
CA TYR A 120 -21.88 -4.51 1.95
C TYR A 120 -21.14 -4.91 0.67
N ASP A 121 -19.85 -5.20 0.84
CA ASP A 121 -18.97 -5.62 -0.24
C ASP A 121 -19.36 -7.01 -0.79
N ILE A 122 -19.37 -7.14 -2.10
CA ILE A 122 -19.54 -8.41 -2.84
C ILE A 122 -18.55 -8.46 -3.98
N ASN A 123 -18.17 -9.66 -4.41
CA ASN A 123 -17.44 -9.81 -5.66
C ASN A 123 -18.42 -9.79 -6.84
N HIS A 124 -18.44 -8.68 -7.59
CA HIS A 124 -19.39 -8.48 -8.70
C HIS A 124 -19.23 -9.48 -9.86
N ARG A 125 -18.10 -10.19 -9.93
CA ARG A 125 -17.86 -11.28 -10.89
C ARG A 125 -18.64 -12.54 -10.56
N THR A 126 -18.84 -12.82 -9.27
CA THR A 126 -19.39 -14.08 -8.77
C THR A 126 -20.81 -13.92 -8.25
N ARG A 127 -21.15 -12.71 -7.80
CA ARG A 127 -22.48 -12.31 -7.37
C ARG A 127 -22.81 -10.96 -8.01
N ARG A 128 -23.87 -10.90 -8.83
CA ARG A 128 -24.20 -9.69 -9.60
C ARG A 128 -24.77 -8.56 -8.75
N GLU A 129 -25.69 -8.91 -7.85
CA GLU A 129 -26.41 -7.94 -7.03
C GLU A 129 -26.14 -8.17 -5.53
N PRO A 130 -25.99 -7.09 -4.75
CA PRO A 130 -25.92 -7.21 -3.31
C PRO A 130 -27.26 -7.71 -2.73
N PRO A 131 -27.26 -8.30 -1.53
CA PRO A 131 -28.50 -8.63 -0.83
C PRO A 131 -29.45 -7.42 -0.77
N LYS A 132 -30.77 -7.67 -0.90
CA LYS A 132 -31.74 -6.58 -0.85
C LYS A 132 -31.69 -5.86 0.49
N GLY A 133 -31.51 -4.54 0.43
CA GLY A 133 -31.61 -3.67 1.59
C GLY A 133 -30.27 -3.27 2.21
N VAL A 134 -29.13 -3.79 1.78
CA VAL A 134 -27.83 -3.17 2.07
C VAL A 134 -27.46 -2.19 0.95
N ASN A 135 -26.35 -1.46 1.10
CA ASN A 135 -25.88 -0.45 0.15
C ASN A 135 -26.95 0.61 -0.14
N ARG A 136 -27.45 1.28 0.91
CA ARG A 136 -28.48 2.31 0.76
C ARG A 136 -27.94 3.43 -0.12
N GLU A 137 -28.77 3.89 -1.04
CA GLU A 137 -28.53 5.18 -1.69
C GLU A 137 -28.52 6.28 -0.62
N SER A 138 -27.68 7.28 -0.84
CA SER A 138 -27.51 8.43 0.06
C SER A 138 -28.88 9.05 0.34
N SER A 139 -29.41 8.71 1.52
CA SER A 139 -30.71 9.22 1.90
C SER A 139 -30.52 10.69 2.27
N PRO A 140 -31.41 11.59 1.83
CA PRO A 140 -31.42 12.96 2.35
C PRO A 140 -31.42 12.86 3.87
N ARG A 141 -30.50 13.59 4.54
CA ARG A 141 -30.24 13.53 5.99
C ARG A 141 -31.51 13.12 6.72
N ASN A 142 -31.57 11.86 7.11
CA ASN A 142 -32.71 11.38 7.86
C ASN A 142 -32.51 11.89 9.28
N ASP A 143 -33.44 12.68 9.79
CA ASP A 143 -33.35 13.34 11.11
C ASP A 143 -33.22 12.34 12.28
N ASP A 144 -33.35 11.03 12.01
CA ASP A 144 -33.27 9.93 12.97
C ASP A 144 -31.87 9.30 13.13
N HIS A 145 -30.85 9.72 12.37
CA HIS A 145 -29.48 9.21 12.54
C HIS A 145 -28.73 9.99 13.64
N PRO A 146 -27.92 9.32 14.48
CA PRO A 146 -27.12 10.01 15.47
C PRO A 146 -26.00 10.84 14.80
N ASP A 147 -25.66 11.98 15.40
CA ASP A 147 -24.58 12.87 14.93
C ASP A 147 -23.18 12.30 15.19
N GLU A 148 -23.08 11.31 16.09
CA GLU A 148 -21.86 10.63 16.51
C GLU A 148 -22.08 9.11 16.54
N HIS A 149 -21.05 8.33 16.19
CA HIS A 149 -21.08 6.87 16.29
C HIS A 149 -19.97 6.37 17.23
N ALA A 150 -20.36 5.69 18.31
CA ALA A 150 -19.42 4.96 19.16
C ALA A 150 -19.22 3.55 18.61
N LEU A 151 -18.00 3.20 18.24
CA LEU A 151 -17.67 1.87 17.75
C LEU A 151 -17.94 0.80 18.81
N THR A 152 -18.44 -0.34 18.35
CA THR A 152 -18.82 -1.48 19.19
C THR A 152 -17.98 -2.73 18.92
N VAL A 153 -18.03 -3.70 19.83
CA VAL A 153 -17.44 -5.03 19.61
C VAL A 153 -18.06 -5.70 18.37
N GLY A 154 -19.36 -5.55 18.15
CA GLY A 154 -20.04 -6.06 16.95
C GLY A 154 -19.52 -5.44 15.66
N ASP A 155 -19.18 -4.15 15.67
CA ASP A 155 -18.55 -3.46 14.53
C ASP A 155 -17.17 -4.06 14.21
N LEU A 156 -16.35 -4.33 15.23
CA LEU A 156 -15.06 -4.98 15.03
C LEU A 156 -15.20 -6.44 14.58
N CYS A 157 -16.22 -7.16 15.05
CA CYS A 157 -16.53 -8.51 14.57
C CYS A 157 -16.89 -8.52 13.08
N PHE A 158 -17.62 -7.50 12.61
CA PHE A 158 -17.95 -7.31 11.18
C PHE A 158 -16.69 -7.09 10.33
N VAL A 159 -15.77 -6.24 10.79
CA VAL A 159 -14.49 -6.01 10.12
C VAL A 159 -13.63 -7.29 10.08
N ALA A 160 -13.51 -8.00 11.21
CA ALA A 160 -12.75 -9.24 11.29
C ALA A 160 -13.31 -10.32 10.36
N LEU A 161 -14.65 -10.44 10.30
CA LEU A 161 -15.32 -11.36 9.37
C LEU A 161 -14.94 -11.05 7.92
N GLY A 162 -15.01 -9.78 7.50
CA GLY A 162 -14.62 -9.39 6.15
C GLY A 162 -13.15 -9.70 5.83
N GLN A 163 -12.27 -9.53 6.81
CA GLN A 163 -10.87 -9.95 6.67
C GLN A 163 -10.69 -11.45 6.50
N ILE A 164 -11.55 -12.28 7.08
CA ILE A 164 -11.51 -13.74 6.87
C ILE A 164 -12.05 -14.08 5.47
N VAL A 165 -13.26 -13.63 5.14
CA VAL A 165 -13.98 -14.03 3.92
C VAL A 165 -13.64 -13.22 2.66
N ASN A 166 -12.57 -12.43 2.70
CA ASN A 166 -12.13 -11.57 1.60
C ASN A 166 -13.19 -10.57 1.12
N ARG A 167 -13.88 -9.93 2.07
CA ARG A 167 -14.83 -8.85 1.82
C ARG A 167 -14.35 -7.58 2.52
N ASN A 168 -14.51 -6.44 1.86
CA ASN A 168 -14.15 -5.13 2.42
C ASN A 168 -15.24 -4.63 3.39
N TYR A 169 -15.52 -5.41 4.44
CA TYR A 169 -16.42 -5.02 5.51
C TYR A 169 -15.72 -3.98 6.39
N VAL A 170 -16.23 -2.76 6.34
CA VAL A 170 -15.71 -1.61 7.07
C VAL A 170 -16.82 -1.08 7.97
N ALA A 171 -16.61 -1.11 9.28
CA ALA A 171 -17.50 -0.49 10.25
C ALA A 171 -17.58 1.01 10.04
N THR A 172 -16.45 1.66 9.79
CA THR A 172 -16.39 3.07 9.37
C THR A 172 -15.30 3.32 8.36
N ARG A 173 -15.53 4.29 7.46
CA ARG A 173 -14.48 4.78 6.55
C ARG A 173 -14.61 6.27 6.27
N TYR A 174 -13.45 6.92 6.18
CA TYR A 174 -13.36 8.31 5.75
C TYR A 174 -13.69 8.48 4.25
N GLN A 175 -14.44 9.53 3.91
CA GLN A 175 -14.69 9.96 2.54
C GLN A 175 -14.08 11.36 2.30
N PRO A 176 -13.29 11.57 1.21
CA PRO A 176 -12.55 12.82 0.96
C PRO A 176 -13.33 14.13 1.02
N THR A 177 -14.66 14.09 0.95
CA THR A 177 -15.56 15.25 1.13
C THR A 177 -15.78 15.61 2.61
N GLY A 178 -14.92 15.16 3.52
CA GLY A 178 -15.07 15.34 4.97
C GLY A 178 -16.16 14.45 5.57
N GLY A 179 -16.59 13.42 4.85
CA GLY A 179 -17.66 12.52 5.26
C GLY A 179 -17.17 11.33 6.08
N LEU A 180 -18.07 10.79 6.90
CA LEU A 180 -17.90 9.50 7.55
C LEU A 180 -19.03 8.56 7.14
N ILE A 181 -18.68 7.43 6.54
CA ILE A 181 -19.63 6.34 6.30
C ILE A 181 -19.57 5.37 7.48
N VAL A 182 -20.74 4.98 7.99
CA VAL A 182 -20.91 4.01 9.09
C VAL A 182 -21.72 2.81 8.61
N ASN A 183 -21.16 1.62 8.80
CA ASN A 183 -21.79 0.33 8.49
C ASN A 183 -21.76 -0.54 9.75
N SER A 184 -22.68 -0.26 10.67
CA SER A 184 -22.70 -0.87 12.00
C SER A 184 -23.80 -1.93 12.12
N PRO A 185 -23.48 -3.23 12.29
CA PRO A 185 -24.50 -4.27 12.50
C PRO A 185 -25.20 -4.18 13.88
N THR A 186 -24.63 -3.45 14.84
CA THR A 186 -25.27 -3.18 16.14
C THR A 186 -26.34 -2.10 16.01
N TYR A 187 -26.11 -1.11 15.14
CA TYR A 187 -27.11 -0.11 14.76
C TYR A 187 -28.15 -0.66 13.76
N SER A 188 -27.69 -1.27 12.67
CA SER A 188 -28.51 -1.74 11.57
C SER A 188 -28.86 -3.21 11.70
N LYS A 189 -30.06 -3.49 12.24
CA LYS A 189 -30.62 -4.86 12.29
C LYS A 189 -30.61 -5.54 10.91
N ARG A 190 -30.83 -4.78 9.85
CA ARG A 190 -30.89 -5.30 8.50
C ARG A 190 -29.53 -5.75 7.98
N LEU A 191 -28.48 -4.93 8.13
CA LEU A 191 -27.11 -5.32 7.79
C LEU A 191 -26.73 -6.59 8.57
N ARG A 192 -27.01 -6.62 9.87
CA ARG A 192 -26.79 -7.80 10.71
C ARG A 192 -27.49 -9.05 10.18
N ASP A 193 -28.79 -8.97 9.91
CA ASP A 193 -29.57 -10.13 9.47
C ASP A 193 -29.04 -10.69 8.14
N ILE A 194 -28.58 -9.81 7.24
CA ILE A 194 -27.95 -10.18 5.97
C ILE A 194 -26.60 -10.86 6.18
N VAL A 195 -25.75 -10.32 7.05
CA VAL A 195 -24.45 -10.93 7.41
C VAL A 195 -24.67 -12.33 8.00
N LEU A 196 -25.63 -12.48 8.91
CA LEU A 196 -25.96 -13.78 9.50
C LEU A 196 -26.45 -14.77 8.43
N ALA A 197 -27.29 -14.33 7.50
CA ALA A 197 -27.82 -15.19 6.45
C ALA A 197 -26.75 -15.65 5.45
N ASP A 198 -25.83 -14.77 5.05
CA ASP A 198 -24.81 -15.10 4.05
C ASP A 198 -23.71 -16.03 4.60
N TRP A 199 -23.43 -15.99 5.92
CA TRP A 199 -22.23 -16.62 6.48
C TRP A 199 -22.46 -17.69 7.55
N SER A 200 -23.70 -17.90 8.02
CA SER A 200 -24.00 -18.89 9.08
C SER A 200 -23.70 -20.34 8.71
N ASP A 201 -23.82 -20.69 7.43
CA ASP A 201 -23.56 -22.04 6.91
C ASP A 201 -22.18 -22.17 6.22
N LEU A 202 -21.27 -21.22 6.47
CA LEU A 202 -19.94 -21.24 5.85
C LEU A 202 -19.13 -22.43 6.37
N THR A 203 -18.65 -23.27 5.45
CA THR A 203 -17.79 -24.42 5.75
C THR A 203 -16.35 -24.11 5.32
N GLU A 204 -15.39 -24.88 5.81
CA GLU A 204 -13.99 -24.76 5.37
C GLU A 204 -13.85 -24.92 3.84
N GLU A 205 -14.56 -25.88 3.25
CA GLU A 205 -14.54 -26.13 1.80
C GLU A 205 -15.12 -24.95 1.02
N SER A 206 -16.30 -24.45 1.40
CA SER A 206 -16.93 -23.32 0.70
C SER A 206 -16.16 -22.01 0.91
N HIS A 207 -15.52 -21.83 2.06
CA HIS A 207 -14.60 -20.71 2.31
C HIS A 207 -13.38 -20.77 1.38
N ARG A 208 -12.69 -21.92 1.32
CA ARG A 208 -11.55 -22.13 0.43
C ARG A 208 -11.92 -21.89 -1.04
N ASP A 209 -13.02 -22.46 -1.50
CA ASP A 209 -13.47 -22.32 -2.88
C ASP A 209 -13.86 -20.87 -3.21
N GLY A 210 -14.48 -20.16 -2.27
CA GLY A 210 -14.77 -18.72 -2.38
C GLY A 210 -13.50 -17.89 -2.56
N LEU A 211 -12.45 -18.16 -1.79
CA LEU A 211 -11.16 -17.47 -1.93
C LEU A 211 -10.47 -17.79 -3.26
N ILE A 212 -10.51 -19.06 -3.72
CA ILE A 212 -9.99 -19.45 -5.04
C ILE A 212 -10.73 -18.70 -6.14
N LEU A 213 -12.05 -18.58 -6.02
CA LEU A 213 -12.88 -17.89 -6.99
C LEU A 213 -12.58 -16.38 -7.03
N ASP A 214 -12.41 -15.75 -5.86
CA ASP A 214 -11.99 -14.34 -5.77
C ASP A 214 -10.60 -14.10 -6.37
N PHE A 215 -9.69 -15.06 -6.23
CA PHE A 215 -8.35 -14.98 -6.82
C PHE A 215 -8.41 -15.05 -8.36
N LYS A 216 -9.18 -16.01 -8.89
CA LYS A 216 -9.31 -16.25 -10.34
C LYS A 216 -10.16 -15.18 -11.03
N GLN A 217 -11.26 -14.80 -10.40
CA GLN A 217 -12.25 -13.87 -10.94
C GLN A 217 -12.44 -12.66 -10.02
N PRO A 218 -11.41 -11.83 -9.84
CA PRO A 218 -11.55 -10.59 -9.10
C PRO A 218 -12.33 -9.56 -9.91
N ASP A 219 -13.19 -8.79 -9.26
CA ASP A 219 -13.77 -7.55 -9.78
C ASP A 219 -12.75 -6.39 -9.80
N TRP A 220 -11.76 -6.41 -8.90
CA TRP A 220 -10.59 -5.52 -8.94
C TRP A 220 -9.30 -6.18 -8.46
N HIS A 221 -8.17 -5.64 -8.89
CA HIS A 221 -6.85 -6.24 -8.65
C HIS A 221 -6.55 -6.53 -7.16
N SER A 222 -6.81 -5.59 -6.25
CA SER A 222 -6.60 -5.81 -4.81
C SER A 222 -7.39 -7.01 -4.25
N ARG A 223 -8.58 -7.38 -4.79
CA ARG A 223 -9.32 -8.56 -4.31
C ARG A 223 -8.54 -9.85 -4.55
N ARG A 224 -7.83 -9.95 -5.69
CA ARG A 224 -6.94 -11.08 -5.99
C ARG A 224 -5.78 -11.17 -5.01
N VAL A 225 -5.09 -10.05 -4.77
CA VAL A 225 -3.98 -9.99 -3.81
C VAL A 225 -4.45 -10.34 -2.40
N ASN A 226 -5.60 -9.80 -1.99
CA ASN A 226 -6.20 -10.10 -0.69
C ASN A 226 -6.64 -11.57 -0.57
N ALA A 227 -7.17 -12.17 -1.64
CA ALA A 227 -7.46 -13.60 -1.71
C ALA A 227 -6.19 -14.44 -1.55
N TYR A 228 -5.09 -14.05 -2.22
CA TYR A 228 -3.80 -14.73 -2.06
C TYR A 228 -3.33 -14.74 -0.60
N TYR A 229 -3.38 -13.61 0.11
CA TYR A 229 -2.92 -13.57 1.50
C TYR A 229 -3.69 -14.54 2.40
N ARG A 230 -4.99 -14.70 2.16
CA ARG A 230 -5.84 -15.65 2.90
C ARG A 230 -5.56 -17.08 2.49
N LEU A 231 -5.39 -17.36 1.20
CA LEU A 231 -5.02 -18.68 0.70
C LEU A 231 -3.65 -19.11 1.23
N SER A 232 -2.66 -18.22 1.27
CA SER A 232 -1.32 -18.54 1.79
C SER A 232 -1.30 -18.77 3.30
N LEU A 233 -2.24 -18.19 4.05
CA LEU A 233 -2.34 -18.39 5.49
C LEU A 233 -3.17 -19.63 5.83
N TYR A 234 -4.39 -19.74 5.29
CA TYR A 234 -5.36 -20.76 5.70
C TYR A 234 -5.27 -22.05 4.87
N TYR A 235 -4.93 -21.96 3.59
CA TYR A 235 -4.95 -23.07 2.64
C TYR A 235 -3.68 -23.13 1.78
N PRO A 236 -2.47 -23.15 2.40
CA PRO A 236 -1.20 -22.99 1.70
C PRO A 236 -0.98 -24.05 0.61
N GLU A 237 -1.60 -25.24 0.73
CA GLU A 237 -1.57 -26.31 -0.27
C GLU A 237 -2.24 -25.95 -1.60
N THR A 238 -3.12 -24.96 -1.61
CA THR A 238 -3.81 -24.50 -2.83
C THR A 238 -3.01 -23.47 -3.63
N VAL A 239 -2.05 -22.78 -2.99
CA VAL A 239 -1.38 -21.60 -3.53
C VAL A 239 -0.68 -21.88 -4.85
N GLU A 240 0.03 -23.00 -4.95
CA GLU A 240 0.72 -23.38 -6.19
C GLU A 240 -0.26 -23.50 -7.36
N ASN A 241 -1.37 -24.20 -7.16
CA ASN A 241 -2.35 -24.51 -8.20
C ASN A 241 -3.07 -23.25 -8.70
N VAL A 242 -3.25 -22.24 -7.84
CA VAL A 242 -3.93 -21.00 -8.23
C VAL A 242 -2.96 -19.97 -8.82
N VAL A 243 -1.76 -19.83 -8.27
CA VAL A 243 -0.80 -18.78 -8.68
C VAL A 243 -0.10 -19.16 -10.00
N MET A 244 0.30 -20.42 -10.18
CA MET A 244 1.10 -20.83 -11.33
C MET A 244 0.44 -20.59 -12.70
N PRO A 245 -0.88 -20.81 -12.87
CA PRO A 245 -1.57 -20.42 -14.09
C PRO A 245 -1.43 -18.92 -14.41
N LEU A 246 -1.59 -18.03 -13.42
CA LEU A 246 -1.47 -16.58 -13.62
C LEU A 246 -0.05 -16.14 -13.97
N LEU A 247 0.97 -16.71 -13.31
CA LEU A 247 2.38 -16.42 -13.65
C LEU A 247 2.79 -16.90 -15.04
N SER A 248 1.97 -17.76 -15.64
CA SER A 248 2.20 -18.30 -16.98
C SER A 248 1.41 -17.55 -18.06
N LEU A 249 0.51 -16.61 -17.69
CA LEU A 249 -0.23 -15.82 -18.66
C LEU A 249 0.69 -14.90 -19.45
N PRO A 250 0.43 -14.71 -20.75
CA PRO A 250 1.08 -13.66 -21.53
C PRO A 250 0.85 -12.28 -20.91
N THR A 251 1.89 -11.45 -20.92
CA THR A 251 1.86 -10.08 -20.39
C THR A 251 1.80 -9.03 -21.47
N TYR A 252 1.18 -7.88 -21.19
CA TYR A 252 1.17 -6.72 -22.08
C TYR A 252 1.42 -5.41 -21.32
N ASP A 253 1.81 -4.35 -22.05
CA ASP A 253 1.91 -2.99 -21.52
C ASP A 253 0.54 -2.31 -21.52
N SER A 254 -0.02 -2.06 -20.33
CA SER A 254 -1.32 -1.42 -20.17
C SER A 254 -1.34 0.02 -20.67
N SER A 255 -0.22 0.75 -20.58
CA SER A 255 -0.13 2.14 -21.05
C SER A 255 -0.26 2.20 -22.56
N LEU A 256 0.39 1.27 -23.26
CA LEU A 256 0.31 1.16 -24.72
C LEU A 256 -1.11 0.82 -25.19
N VAL A 257 -1.80 -0.11 -24.50
CA VAL A 257 -3.19 -0.47 -24.81
C VAL A 257 -4.15 0.68 -24.52
N TYR A 258 -3.99 1.35 -23.37
CA TYR A 258 -4.77 2.52 -23.00
C TYR A 258 -4.65 3.64 -24.04
N ASP A 259 -3.41 3.97 -24.44
CA ASP A 259 -3.14 4.97 -25.46
C ASP A 259 -3.74 4.59 -26.81
N PHE A 260 -3.64 3.32 -27.20
CA PHE A 260 -4.26 2.83 -28.43
C PHE A 260 -5.78 2.97 -28.39
N CYS A 261 -6.44 2.56 -27.31
CA CYS A 261 -7.90 2.70 -27.16
C CYS A 261 -8.31 4.16 -27.24
N LYS A 262 -7.69 5.02 -26.43
CA LYS A 262 -8.09 6.42 -26.27
C LYS A 262 -7.76 7.29 -27.48
N LYS A 263 -6.57 7.14 -28.04
CA LYS A 263 -6.07 8.02 -29.12
C LYS A 263 -6.43 7.52 -30.51
N VAL A 264 -6.62 6.21 -30.68
CA VAL A 264 -6.89 5.58 -31.98
C VAL A 264 -8.32 5.05 -32.03
N LEU A 265 -8.66 4.00 -31.27
CA LEU A 265 -9.96 3.33 -31.43
C LEU A 265 -11.16 4.26 -31.20
N TYR A 266 -11.15 5.01 -30.10
CA TYR A 266 -12.23 5.93 -29.76
C TYR A 266 -12.33 7.10 -30.74
N ALA A 267 -11.23 7.49 -31.36
CA ALA A 267 -11.18 8.56 -32.35
C ALA A 267 -11.65 8.13 -33.76
N THR A 268 -11.63 6.83 -34.06
CA THR A 268 -12.02 6.28 -35.36
C THR A 268 -13.52 6.03 -35.43
N GLU A 269 -14.27 6.84 -36.19
CA GLU A 269 -15.74 6.72 -36.27
C GLU A 269 -16.20 5.50 -37.09
N ASP A 270 -15.49 5.16 -38.17
CA ASP A 270 -15.88 4.07 -39.06
C ASP A 270 -15.57 2.68 -38.48
N ARG A 271 -16.57 1.78 -38.52
CA ARG A 271 -16.45 0.44 -37.93
C ARG A 271 -15.45 -0.46 -38.65
N ALA A 272 -15.39 -0.39 -39.98
CA ALA A 272 -14.44 -1.19 -40.74
C ALA A 272 -13.00 -0.72 -40.48
N GLU A 273 -12.83 0.60 -40.34
CA GLU A 273 -11.57 1.21 -39.96
C GLU A 273 -11.15 0.86 -38.53
N CYS A 274 -12.06 0.85 -37.54
CA CYS A 274 -11.77 0.37 -36.19
C CYS A 274 -11.19 -1.05 -36.20
N LYS A 275 -11.78 -1.94 -37.00
CA LYS A 275 -11.28 -3.30 -37.17
C LYS A 275 -9.89 -3.31 -37.83
N ARG A 276 -9.69 -2.54 -38.89
CA ARG A 276 -8.39 -2.44 -39.57
C ARG A 276 -7.28 -1.98 -38.63
N VAL A 277 -7.50 -0.92 -37.84
CA VAL A 277 -6.49 -0.40 -36.92
C VAL A 277 -6.23 -1.34 -35.74
N LEU A 278 -7.26 -2.08 -35.26
CA LEU A 278 -7.07 -3.14 -34.27
C LEU A 278 -6.23 -4.29 -34.83
N ASP A 279 -6.52 -4.73 -36.06
CA ASP A 279 -5.77 -5.81 -36.71
C ASP A 279 -4.31 -5.37 -36.95
N GLU A 280 -4.05 -4.12 -37.34
CA GLU A 280 -2.69 -3.58 -37.46
C GLU A 280 -1.95 -3.50 -36.12
N PHE A 281 -2.63 -3.04 -35.07
CA PHE A 281 -2.07 -3.02 -33.72
C PHE A 281 -1.73 -4.43 -33.23
N THR A 282 -2.63 -5.38 -33.47
CA THR A 282 -2.44 -6.81 -33.14
C THR A 282 -1.29 -7.42 -33.93
N ASN A 283 -1.20 -7.15 -35.24
CA ASN A 283 -0.10 -7.67 -36.08
C ASN A 283 1.27 -7.12 -35.64
N LYS A 284 1.31 -5.88 -35.15
CA LYS A 284 2.55 -5.23 -34.70
C LYS A 284 3.00 -5.74 -33.33
N HIS A 285 2.07 -5.99 -32.40
CA HIS A 285 2.39 -6.25 -31.00
C HIS A 285 2.07 -7.68 -30.52
N GLY A 286 1.36 -8.47 -31.33
CA GLY A 286 0.95 -9.85 -31.07
C GLY A 286 -0.49 -9.98 -30.57
N ASP A 287 -1.02 -11.21 -30.62
CA ASP A 287 -2.42 -11.53 -30.25
C ASP A 287 -2.78 -11.17 -28.81
N VAL A 288 -1.79 -11.15 -27.89
CA VAL A 288 -1.95 -10.70 -26.51
C VAL A 288 -2.53 -9.28 -26.43
N TYR A 289 -2.19 -8.40 -27.37
CA TYR A 289 -2.68 -7.02 -27.41
C TYR A 289 -4.12 -6.91 -27.91
N ARG A 290 -4.60 -7.86 -28.71
CA ARG A 290 -6.02 -7.92 -29.10
C ARG A 290 -6.88 -8.23 -27.89
N GLU A 291 -6.46 -9.22 -27.11
CA GLU A 291 -7.15 -9.60 -25.88
C GLU A 291 -7.05 -8.48 -24.83
N ALA A 292 -5.88 -7.89 -24.64
CA ALA A 292 -5.70 -6.76 -23.75
C ALA A 292 -6.59 -5.56 -24.10
N THR A 293 -6.79 -5.30 -25.40
CA THR A 293 -7.71 -4.26 -25.87
C THR A 293 -9.14 -4.59 -25.44
N ARG A 294 -9.58 -5.85 -25.55
CA ARG A 294 -10.90 -6.29 -25.06
C ARG A 294 -11.04 -6.04 -23.56
N GLU A 295 -10.03 -6.42 -22.78
CA GLU A 295 -10.01 -6.24 -21.33
C GLU A 295 -10.07 -4.76 -20.91
N GLN A 296 -9.36 -3.88 -21.64
CA GLN A 296 -9.42 -2.44 -21.44
C GLN A 296 -10.83 -1.90 -21.71
N LEU A 297 -11.47 -2.30 -22.81
CA LEU A 297 -12.83 -1.86 -23.13
C LEU A 297 -13.87 -2.31 -22.08
N PHE A 298 -13.70 -3.48 -21.48
CA PHE A 298 -14.54 -3.89 -20.34
C PHE A 298 -14.29 -3.05 -19.09
N GLY A 299 -13.03 -2.64 -18.84
CA GLY A 299 -12.69 -1.70 -17.78
C GLY A 299 -13.34 -0.34 -17.98
N ASP A 300 -13.29 0.19 -19.21
CA ASP A 300 -13.93 1.46 -19.57
C ASP A 300 -15.46 1.37 -19.49
N LEU A 301 -16.05 0.22 -19.85
CA LEU A 301 -17.47 -0.05 -19.70
C LEU A 301 -17.92 -0.02 -18.23
N ALA A 302 -17.09 -0.49 -17.29
CA ALA A 302 -17.41 -0.40 -15.86
C ALA A 302 -17.49 1.07 -15.39
N GLY A 303 -16.61 1.93 -15.88
CA GLY A 303 -16.66 3.37 -15.61
C GLY A 303 -17.94 4.00 -16.17
N LEU A 304 -18.29 3.66 -17.42
CA LEU A 304 -19.53 4.11 -18.05
C LEU A 304 -20.78 3.71 -17.26
N GLU A 305 -20.87 2.44 -16.84
CA GLU A 305 -22.01 1.94 -16.06
C GLU A 305 -22.12 2.64 -14.70
N SER A 306 -20.99 2.98 -14.08
CA SER A 306 -20.97 3.76 -12.83
C SER A 306 -21.55 5.16 -13.03
N ASP A 307 -21.19 5.84 -14.13
CA ASP A 307 -21.73 7.17 -14.46
C ASP A 307 -23.24 7.09 -14.74
N GLU A 308 -23.66 6.11 -15.54
CA GLU A 308 -25.07 5.82 -15.84
C GLU A 308 -25.86 5.56 -14.55
N PHE A 309 -25.30 4.78 -13.62
CA PHE A 309 -25.93 4.47 -12.33
C PHE A 309 -26.14 5.71 -11.45
N HIS A 310 -25.17 6.64 -11.43
CA HIS A 310 -25.28 7.89 -10.68
C HIS A 310 -26.10 8.97 -11.40
N GLY A 311 -26.73 8.64 -12.53
CA GLY A 311 -27.49 9.60 -13.33
C GLY A 311 -26.62 10.68 -13.96
N PHE A 312 -25.30 10.50 -14.01
CA PHE A 312 -24.43 11.34 -14.81
C PHE A 312 -24.68 11.01 -16.27
N THR A 313 -25.38 11.90 -16.97
CA THR A 313 -25.45 11.82 -18.43
C THR A 313 -24.05 12.07 -18.94
N PRO A 314 -23.39 11.07 -19.52
CA PRO A 314 -22.03 11.27 -19.96
C PRO A 314 -21.99 12.31 -21.08
N ASP A 315 -20.92 13.10 -21.17
CA ASP A 315 -20.81 14.08 -22.26
C ASP A 315 -20.93 13.33 -23.59
N PRO A 316 -21.93 13.61 -24.44
CA PRO A 316 -22.06 12.93 -25.73
C PRO A 316 -20.84 13.13 -26.64
N LYS A 317 -19.94 14.08 -26.32
CA LYS A 317 -18.65 14.27 -26.98
C LYS A 317 -17.50 13.47 -26.36
N SER A 318 -17.68 12.94 -25.15
CA SER A 318 -16.71 12.04 -24.55
C SER A 318 -16.65 10.76 -25.37
N LYS A 319 -15.47 10.45 -25.89
CA LYS A 319 -15.28 9.31 -26.78
C LYS A 319 -15.24 7.97 -26.03
N ASP A 320 -15.22 8.01 -24.70
CA ASP A 320 -15.15 6.84 -23.82
C ASP A 320 -16.48 6.02 -23.82
N HIS A 321 -17.58 6.60 -24.33
CA HIS A 321 -18.90 5.92 -24.46
C HIS A 321 -18.96 4.87 -25.57
N ARG A 322 -17.93 4.77 -26.41
CA ARG A 322 -17.89 3.80 -27.50
C ARG A 322 -17.39 2.43 -27.06
N CYS A 323 -16.97 2.26 -25.81
CA CYS A 323 -16.52 0.96 -25.29
C CYS A 323 -17.55 -0.16 -25.52
N ARG A 324 -18.84 0.07 -25.24
CA ARG A 324 -19.93 -0.88 -25.47
C ARG A 324 -20.10 -1.21 -26.95
N GLU A 325 -20.13 -0.20 -27.83
CA GLU A 325 -20.23 -0.37 -29.29
C GLU A 325 -19.04 -1.19 -29.85
N LEU A 326 -17.82 -0.86 -29.39
CA LEU A 326 -16.60 -1.50 -29.85
C LEU A 326 -16.49 -2.95 -29.36
N LEU A 327 -16.96 -3.26 -28.14
CA LEU A 327 -17.09 -4.65 -27.67
C LEU A 327 -18.03 -5.47 -28.56
N VAL A 328 -19.18 -4.91 -28.95
CA VAL A 328 -20.11 -5.56 -29.87
C VAL A 328 -19.49 -5.75 -31.25
N THR A 329 -18.87 -4.71 -31.79
CA THR A 329 -18.42 -4.69 -33.19
C THR A 329 -17.11 -5.46 -33.42
N LEU A 330 -16.16 -5.38 -32.48
CA LEU A 330 -14.81 -5.93 -32.66
C LEU A 330 -14.61 -7.28 -31.98
N PHE A 331 -15.47 -7.62 -31.00
CA PHE A 331 -15.33 -8.80 -30.14
C PHE A 331 -16.63 -9.61 -30.00
N ASP A 332 -17.58 -9.40 -30.90
CA ASP A 332 -18.84 -10.16 -31.01
C ASP A 332 -19.62 -10.26 -29.69
N GLN A 333 -19.55 -9.23 -28.84
CA GLN A 333 -20.33 -9.16 -27.61
C GLN A 333 -21.81 -8.83 -27.90
N PRO A 334 -22.76 -9.25 -27.06
CA PRO A 334 -24.17 -8.90 -27.24
C PRO A 334 -24.41 -7.40 -27.04
N GLU A 335 -25.46 -6.83 -27.66
CA GLU A 335 -25.78 -5.39 -27.58
C GLU A 335 -26.00 -4.89 -26.14
N ASN A 336 -26.47 -5.76 -25.25
CA ASN A 336 -26.66 -5.51 -23.83
C ASN A 336 -25.47 -6.01 -22.98
N VAL A 337 -24.25 -6.01 -23.54
CA VAL A 337 -23.03 -6.34 -22.78
C VAL A 337 -22.87 -5.39 -21.59
N LEU A 338 -22.58 -5.99 -20.43
CA LEU A 338 -22.28 -5.28 -19.20
C LEU A 338 -20.84 -5.53 -18.80
N SER A 339 -20.25 -4.65 -17.98
CA SER A 339 -18.88 -4.82 -17.49
C SER A 339 -18.69 -6.16 -16.74
N ASN A 340 -19.71 -6.60 -15.99
CA ASN A 340 -19.68 -7.88 -15.29
C ASN A 340 -19.84 -9.11 -16.21
N HIS A 341 -20.17 -8.94 -17.50
CA HIS A 341 -20.15 -10.00 -18.51
C HIS A 341 -18.74 -10.31 -19.03
N ARG A 342 -17.71 -9.59 -18.55
CA ARG A 342 -16.31 -9.81 -18.91
C ARG A 342 -15.94 -11.31 -18.80
N PRO A 343 -15.30 -11.91 -19.81
CA PRO A 343 -14.84 -13.30 -19.72
C PRO A 343 -13.68 -13.45 -18.72
N GLU A 344 -13.27 -14.69 -18.44
CA GLU A 344 -12.02 -14.92 -17.72
C GLU A 344 -10.85 -14.45 -18.59
N SER A 345 -10.00 -13.58 -18.04
CA SER A 345 -8.86 -13.04 -18.77
C SER A 345 -7.83 -14.14 -19.05
N THR A 346 -7.37 -14.20 -20.30
CA THR A 346 -6.26 -15.08 -20.72
C THR A 346 -4.93 -14.33 -20.79
N VAL A 347 -4.91 -13.07 -20.35
CA VAL A 347 -3.75 -12.18 -20.33
C VAL A 347 -3.68 -11.42 -19.01
N ILE A 348 -2.54 -10.84 -18.69
CA ILE A 348 -2.38 -9.98 -17.52
C ILE A 348 -1.51 -8.78 -17.88
N ASP A 349 -1.87 -7.57 -17.46
CA ASP A 349 -1.01 -6.42 -17.67
C ASP A 349 0.27 -6.53 -16.80
N LYS A 350 1.37 -5.95 -17.27
CA LYS A 350 2.65 -5.99 -16.53
C LYS A 350 2.52 -5.45 -15.09
N PHE A 351 1.73 -4.39 -14.88
CA PHE A 351 1.53 -3.80 -13.57
C PHE A 351 0.71 -4.71 -12.63
N GLY A 352 -0.36 -5.32 -13.13
CA GLY A 352 -1.14 -6.33 -12.42
C GLY A 352 -0.31 -7.57 -12.09
N LEU A 353 0.56 -8.02 -12.98
CA LEU A 353 1.49 -9.11 -12.68
C LEU A 353 2.51 -8.69 -11.61
N ALA A 354 3.09 -7.49 -11.73
CA ALA A 354 4.03 -6.96 -10.75
C ALA A 354 3.42 -6.90 -9.34
N ARG A 355 2.22 -6.32 -9.20
CA ARG A 355 1.50 -6.26 -7.92
C ARG A 355 1.18 -7.64 -7.35
N LEU A 356 0.79 -8.60 -8.19
CA LEU A 356 0.62 -9.98 -7.75
C LEU A 356 1.94 -10.54 -7.23
N ILE A 357 3.02 -10.49 -8.02
CA ILE A 357 4.34 -11.02 -7.63
C ILE A 357 4.84 -10.36 -6.34
N GLU A 358 4.66 -9.06 -6.19
CA GLU A 358 5.07 -8.32 -5.00
C GLU A 358 4.39 -8.86 -3.73
N SER A 359 3.15 -9.33 -3.85
CA SER A 359 2.42 -9.97 -2.75
C SER A 359 2.88 -11.40 -2.45
N LEU A 360 3.58 -12.08 -3.38
CA LEU A 360 3.99 -13.49 -3.26
C LEU A 360 5.19 -13.69 -2.31
N THR A 361 5.08 -13.19 -1.08
CA THR A 361 6.13 -13.14 -0.05
C THR A 361 5.84 -14.02 1.16
N HIS A 362 4.63 -14.58 1.25
CA HIS A 362 4.15 -15.30 2.42
C HIS A 362 4.04 -16.83 2.22
N ASP A 363 4.16 -17.32 0.99
CA ASP A 363 4.27 -18.75 0.70
C ASP A 363 5.73 -19.21 0.52
N ARG A 364 5.95 -20.53 0.60
CA ARG A 364 7.26 -21.17 0.44
C ARG A 364 7.33 -22.12 -0.75
N VAL A 365 6.42 -21.97 -1.72
CA VAL A 365 6.30 -22.89 -2.86
C VAL A 365 7.51 -22.73 -3.81
N PRO A 366 8.34 -23.77 -4.01
CA PRO A 366 9.54 -23.66 -4.85
C PRO A 366 9.24 -23.41 -6.34
N ALA A 367 8.12 -23.95 -6.84
CA ALA A 367 7.69 -23.77 -8.23
C ALA A 367 7.39 -22.29 -8.55
N ILE A 368 6.74 -21.58 -7.62
CA ILE A 368 6.47 -20.14 -7.73
C ILE A 368 7.77 -19.35 -7.76
N GLY A 369 8.70 -19.62 -6.83
CA GLY A 369 10.01 -18.94 -6.83
C GLY A 369 10.78 -19.15 -8.14
N SER A 370 10.72 -20.36 -8.71
CA SER A 370 11.32 -20.67 -10.00
C SER A 370 10.63 -19.93 -11.17
N ALA A 371 9.31 -19.75 -11.12
CA ALA A 371 8.57 -18.99 -12.11
C ALA A 371 8.91 -17.49 -12.03
N VAL A 372 8.91 -16.90 -10.82
CA VAL A 372 9.29 -15.50 -10.59
C VAL A 372 10.72 -15.24 -11.06
N ARG A 373 11.67 -16.14 -10.79
CA ARG A 373 13.04 -16.02 -11.30
C ARG A 373 13.11 -15.98 -12.83
N ARG A 374 12.32 -16.81 -13.52
CA ARG A 374 12.26 -16.77 -15.00
C ARG A 374 11.66 -15.46 -15.51
N ILE A 375 10.64 -14.93 -14.83
CA ILE A 375 10.03 -13.64 -15.18
C ILE A 375 11.07 -12.52 -14.99
N TYR A 376 11.76 -12.48 -13.86
CA TYR A 376 12.87 -11.56 -13.60
C TYR A 376 13.92 -11.64 -14.71
N GLN A 377 14.43 -12.83 -15.02
CA GLN A 377 15.48 -13.01 -16.04
C GLN A 377 15.08 -12.50 -17.43
N ARG A 378 13.80 -12.62 -17.81
CA ARG A 378 13.29 -12.12 -19.10
C ARG A 378 13.12 -10.61 -19.14
N ASN A 379 12.89 -9.96 -18.00
CA ASN A 379 12.54 -8.54 -17.93
C ASN A 379 13.62 -7.68 -17.25
N ARG A 380 14.74 -8.27 -16.81
CA ARG A 380 15.79 -7.53 -16.05
C ARG A 380 16.47 -6.41 -16.87
N GLU A 381 16.35 -6.44 -18.19
CA GLU A 381 16.90 -5.45 -19.12
C GLU A 381 15.81 -4.49 -19.64
N ASP A 382 14.54 -4.72 -19.29
CA ASP A 382 13.45 -3.81 -19.64
C ASP A 382 13.55 -2.55 -18.75
N ASP A 383 13.25 -1.39 -19.33
CA ASP A 383 13.17 -0.11 -18.60
C ASP A 383 12.02 -0.08 -17.56
N ASP A 384 11.17 -1.11 -17.54
CA ASP A 384 10.03 -1.25 -16.62
C ASP A 384 10.48 -1.70 -15.22
N SER A 385 10.78 -0.71 -14.38
CA SER A 385 11.35 -0.92 -13.04
C SER A 385 10.42 -1.70 -12.10
N TYR A 386 9.11 -1.62 -12.28
CA TYR A 386 8.15 -2.13 -11.30
C TYR A 386 8.10 -3.67 -11.27
N LEU A 387 8.08 -4.33 -12.43
CA LEU A 387 8.03 -5.80 -12.50
C LEU A 387 9.32 -6.44 -11.99
N THR A 388 10.47 -5.85 -12.34
CA THR A 388 11.79 -6.28 -11.87
C THR A 388 11.90 -6.15 -10.34
N THR A 389 11.48 -5.00 -9.80
CA THR A 389 11.46 -4.73 -8.36
C THR A 389 10.54 -5.70 -7.60
N ALA A 390 9.33 -5.93 -8.11
CA ALA A 390 8.41 -6.90 -7.53
C ALA A 390 9.00 -8.32 -7.49
N CYS A 391 9.65 -8.76 -8.57
CA CYS A 391 10.32 -10.05 -8.61
C CYS A 391 11.44 -10.14 -7.58
N LEU A 392 12.30 -9.13 -7.47
CA LEU A 392 13.39 -9.10 -6.50
C LEU A 392 12.87 -9.17 -5.07
N LYS A 393 11.79 -8.44 -4.75
CA LYS A 393 11.15 -8.48 -3.43
C LYS A 393 10.60 -9.87 -3.10
N SER A 394 9.86 -10.49 -4.03
CA SER A 394 9.37 -11.87 -3.85
C SER A 394 10.52 -12.87 -3.66
N LEU A 395 11.56 -12.78 -4.48
CA LEU A 395 12.75 -13.65 -4.39
C LEU A 395 13.55 -13.43 -3.11
N ALA A 396 13.59 -12.19 -2.60
CA ALA A 396 14.21 -11.85 -1.33
C ALA A 396 13.53 -12.54 -0.14
N HIS A 397 12.20 -12.50 -0.10
CA HIS A 397 11.42 -13.23 0.90
C HIS A 397 11.60 -14.74 0.81
N ARG A 398 11.89 -15.29 -0.39
CA ARG A 398 12.14 -16.72 -0.63
C ARG A 398 13.59 -17.17 -0.40
N GLY A 399 14.51 -16.26 -0.10
CA GLY A 399 15.92 -16.59 0.14
C GLY A 399 16.71 -16.96 -1.13
N ASP A 400 16.36 -16.39 -2.28
CA ASP A 400 17.13 -16.57 -3.52
C ASP A 400 18.44 -15.76 -3.52
N ALA A 401 19.40 -16.18 -2.70
CA ALA A 401 20.64 -15.46 -2.46
C ALA A 401 21.44 -15.18 -3.74
N ALA A 402 21.48 -16.16 -4.66
CA ALA A 402 22.23 -16.04 -5.89
C ALA A 402 21.72 -14.89 -6.78
N THR A 403 20.41 -14.80 -6.97
CA THR A 403 19.80 -13.76 -7.81
C THR A 403 19.98 -12.37 -7.18
N MET A 404 19.81 -12.25 -5.86
CA MET A 404 19.99 -10.99 -5.15
C MET A 404 21.44 -10.49 -5.20
N ILE A 405 22.41 -11.38 -4.95
CA ILE A 405 23.84 -11.02 -4.97
C ILE A 405 24.28 -10.65 -6.39
N ASP A 406 23.85 -11.38 -7.42
CA ASP A 406 24.08 -11.01 -8.82
C ASP A 406 23.59 -9.60 -9.11
N ARG A 407 22.37 -9.26 -8.68
CA ARG A 407 21.80 -7.92 -8.86
C ARG A 407 22.56 -6.85 -8.08
N LEU A 408 22.90 -7.09 -6.80
CA LEU A 408 23.68 -6.13 -6.02
C LEU A 408 25.04 -5.83 -6.65
N ASN A 409 25.71 -6.83 -7.22
CA ASN A 409 26.99 -6.63 -7.92
C ASN A 409 26.89 -5.77 -9.19
N GLN A 410 25.69 -5.60 -9.75
CA GLN A 410 25.45 -4.73 -10.91
C GLN A 410 25.22 -3.27 -10.50
N VAL A 411 24.87 -3.02 -9.23
CA VAL A 411 24.58 -1.67 -8.71
C VAL A 411 25.85 -0.87 -8.53
N ARG A 412 25.83 0.40 -8.97
CA ARG A 412 26.95 1.33 -8.86
C ARG A 412 26.93 2.08 -7.52
N PHE A 413 27.41 1.43 -6.45
CA PHE A 413 27.50 2.03 -5.11
C PHE A 413 28.54 3.16 -4.95
N ASP A 414 29.40 3.33 -5.96
CA ASP A 414 30.46 4.35 -6.05
C ASP A 414 29.96 5.70 -6.59
N ARG A 415 28.66 5.82 -6.88
CA ARG A 415 28.04 7.04 -7.40
C ARG A 415 27.19 7.73 -6.34
N LEU A 416 27.30 9.06 -6.27
CA LEU A 416 26.48 9.89 -5.37
C LEU A 416 25.00 9.93 -5.78
N ASN A 417 24.70 9.87 -7.07
CA ASN A 417 23.32 9.82 -7.56
C ASN A 417 22.88 8.36 -7.69
N SER A 418 21.72 8.03 -7.13
CA SER A 418 21.08 6.75 -7.40
C SER A 418 20.46 6.78 -8.80
N ASP A 419 20.51 5.63 -9.48
CA ASP A 419 19.57 5.34 -10.55
C ASP A 419 18.27 4.90 -9.86
N GLY A 420 17.12 5.42 -10.29
CA GLY A 420 15.84 5.03 -9.70
C GLY A 420 15.63 3.52 -9.72
N GLN A 421 16.08 2.84 -10.79
CA GLN A 421 15.97 1.39 -10.92
C GLN A 421 16.88 0.62 -9.94
N ASP A 422 18.11 1.11 -9.74
CA ASP A 422 19.04 0.49 -8.79
C ASP A 422 18.57 0.71 -7.35
N PHE A 423 18.00 1.89 -7.05
CA PHE A 423 17.43 2.20 -5.75
C PHE A 423 16.27 1.28 -5.39
N ASP A 424 15.30 1.13 -6.29
CA ASP A 424 14.15 0.23 -6.09
C ASP A 424 14.60 -1.22 -5.93
N ALA A 425 15.60 -1.66 -6.71
CA ALA A 425 16.19 -2.99 -6.59
C ALA A 425 16.86 -3.21 -5.22
N VAL A 426 17.65 -2.24 -4.74
CA VAL A 426 18.28 -2.32 -3.41
C VAL A 426 17.23 -2.37 -2.31
N ASP A 427 16.20 -1.53 -2.37
CA ASP A 427 15.10 -1.51 -1.39
C ASP A 427 14.38 -2.87 -1.35
N ALA A 428 14.05 -3.42 -2.52
CA ALA A 428 13.45 -4.74 -2.64
C ALA A 428 14.32 -5.86 -2.05
N ILE A 429 15.62 -5.88 -2.38
CA ILE A 429 16.56 -6.89 -1.86
C ILE A 429 16.75 -6.76 -0.34
N CYS A 430 16.70 -5.54 0.20
CA CYS A 430 16.84 -5.30 1.63
C CYS A 430 15.72 -5.95 2.46
N THR A 431 14.59 -6.34 1.87
CA THR A 431 13.52 -7.10 2.56
C THR A 431 13.93 -8.54 2.93
N THR A 432 15.06 -9.04 2.43
CA THR A 432 15.56 -10.39 2.69
C THR A 432 15.84 -10.67 4.18
N SER A 433 15.70 -11.94 4.54
CA SER A 433 16.20 -12.50 5.81
C SER A 433 17.35 -13.49 5.59
N ASP A 434 17.81 -13.67 4.35
CA ASP A 434 18.89 -14.60 4.02
C ASP A 434 20.25 -14.10 4.58
N PRO A 435 20.94 -14.87 5.43
CA PRO A 435 22.20 -14.44 6.04
C PRO A 435 23.32 -14.15 5.03
N THR A 436 23.35 -14.84 3.90
CA THR A 436 24.36 -14.66 2.84
C THR A 436 24.17 -13.32 2.17
N VAL A 437 22.92 -12.96 1.86
CA VAL A 437 22.59 -11.66 1.27
C VAL A 437 22.81 -10.54 2.27
N LEU A 438 22.45 -10.73 3.54
CA LEU A 438 22.73 -9.74 4.59
C LEU A 438 24.23 -9.46 4.73
N THR A 439 25.08 -10.49 4.60
CA THR A 439 26.55 -10.33 4.59
C THR A 439 27.03 -9.55 3.36
N ALA A 440 26.41 -9.75 2.19
CA ALA A 440 26.72 -8.97 1.00
C ALA A 440 26.29 -7.50 1.16
N ILE A 441 25.06 -7.26 1.64
CA ILE A 441 24.52 -5.93 1.97
C ILE A 441 25.46 -5.21 2.94
N GLU A 442 25.97 -5.91 3.95
CA GLU A 442 26.93 -5.38 4.91
C GLU A 442 28.21 -4.87 4.23
N GLY A 443 28.79 -5.64 3.30
CA GLY A 443 29.95 -5.22 2.52
C GLY A 443 29.69 -4.02 1.60
N PHE A 444 28.49 -3.93 1.02
CA PHE A 444 28.09 -2.76 0.22
C PHE A 444 27.85 -1.52 1.08
N ALA A 445 27.23 -1.67 2.26
CA ALA A 445 27.04 -0.57 3.21
C ALA A 445 28.38 0.00 3.72
N GLU A 446 29.41 -0.84 3.83
CA GLU A 446 30.77 -0.42 4.20
C GLU A 446 31.49 0.40 3.13
N THR A 447 31.07 0.27 1.86
CA THR A 447 31.79 0.88 0.73
C THR A 447 31.00 1.97 0.01
N THR A 448 29.67 1.98 0.10
CA THR A 448 28.83 2.95 -0.60
C THR A 448 29.02 4.39 -0.13
N ILE A 449 29.16 5.32 -1.08
CA ILE A 449 29.20 6.76 -0.78
C ILE A 449 27.82 7.43 -0.95
N ASN A 450 26.80 6.64 -1.29
CA ASN A 450 25.43 7.09 -1.51
C ASN A 450 24.65 6.98 -0.21
N ASP A 451 24.11 8.09 0.27
CA ASP A 451 23.36 8.18 1.52
C ASP A 451 22.04 7.39 1.45
N GLN A 452 21.34 7.45 0.32
CA GLN A 452 20.06 6.76 0.12
C GLN A 452 20.22 5.24 0.08
N TYR A 453 21.25 4.72 -0.60
CA TYR A 453 21.53 3.28 -0.57
C TYR A 453 21.89 2.82 0.85
N PHE A 454 22.69 3.61 1.57
CA PHE A 454 23.05 3.29 2.94
C PHE A 454 21.83 3.22 3.88
N THR A 455 20.92 4.20 3.80
CA THR A 455 19.73 4.24 4.66
C THR A 455 18.77 3.09 4.37
N LYS A 456 18.62 2.68 3.10
CA LYS A 456 17.86 1.47 2.74
C LYS A 456 18.47 0.19 3.27
N MET A 457 19.79 0.03 3.12
CA MET A 457 20.51 -1.13 3.64
C MET A 457 20.46 -1.23 5.16
N LEU A 458 20.38 -0.11 5.87
CA LEU A 458 20.33 -0.09 7.33
C LEU A 458 19.15 -0.88 7.88
N ALA A 459 17.96 -0.75 7.30
CA ALA A 459 16.78 -1.50 7.76
C ALA A 459 17.00 -3.03 7.72
N ALA A 460 17.72 -3.52 6.71
CA ALA A 460 18.11 -4.93 6.61
C ALA A 460 19.16 -5.31 7.66
N LEU A 461 20.16 -4.45 7.87
CA LEU A 461 21.24 -4.70 8.83
C LEU A 461 20.74 -4.68 10.28
N GLU A 462 19.78 -3.82 10.61
CA GLU A 462 19.16 -3.79 11.95
C GLU A 462 18.44 -5.09 12.28
N ARG A 463 17.72 -5.66 11.30
CA ARG A 463 17.08 -6.98 11.44
C ARG A 463 18.09 -8.10 11.73
N SER A 464 19.33 -7.97 11.26
CA SER A 464 20.38 -8.96 11.52
C SER A 464 20.89 -8.95 12.96
N GLY A 465 20.67 -7.86 13.71
CA GLY A 465 21.13 -7.69 15.10
C GLY A 465 22.65 -7.61 15.28
N LYS A 466 23.44 -7.50 14.21
CA LYS A 466 24.91 -7.65 14.25
C LYS A 466 25.71 -6.35 14.42
N ARG A 467 25.08 -5.16 14.39
CA ARG A 467 25.82 -3.90 14.31
C ARG A 467 25.76 -3.07 15.58
N ASP A 468 26.95 -2.66 16.03
CA ASP A 468 27.18 -1.69 17.09
C ASP A 468 26.69 -0.29 16.66
N PRO A 469 25.91 0.44 17.48
CA PRO A 469 25.56 1.84 17.24
C PRO A 469 26.76 2.73 16.86
N GLU A 470 27.96 2.45 17.39
CA GLU A 470 29.16 3.22 17.06
C GLU A 470 29.66 2.99 15.63
N TRP A 471 29.47 1.79 15.06
CA TRP A 471 29.74 1.55 13.63
C TRP A 471 28.80 2.37 12.75
N LEU A 472 27.51 2.35 13.07
CA LEU A 472 26.48 3.10 12.35
C LEU A 472 26.81 4.59 12.34
N TRP A 473 27.12 5.13 13.51
CA TRP A 473 27.56 6.51 13.68
C TRP A 473 28.75 6.84 12.77
N LYS A 474 29.85 6.09 12.89
CA LYS A 474 31.07 6.33 12.11
C LYS A 474 30.81 6.28 10.61
N ARG A 475 29.97 5.34 10.15
CA ARG A 475 29.67 5.21 8.74
C ARG A 475 28.79 6.35 8.22
N ALA A 476 27.75 6.73 8.96
CA ALA A 476 26.89 7.86 8.61
C ALA A 476 27.70 9.16 8.51
N ILE A 477 28.58 9.44 9.48
CA ILE A 477 29.46 10.62 9.46
C ILE A 477 30.45 10.57 8.29
N HIS A 478 31.02 9.40 7.99
CA HIS A 478 31.92 9.25 6.85
C HIS A 478 31.24 9.58 5.52
N ILE A 479 30.03 9.05 5.28
CA ILE A 479 29.27 9.34 4.06
C ILE A 479 28.92 10.83 4.01
N LEU A 480 28.38 11.37 5.09
CA LEU A 480 27.98 12.78 5.19
C LEU A 480 29.14 13.75 4.89
N ASN A 481 30.35 13.44 5.37
CA ASN A 481 31.56 14.23 5.11
C ASN A 481 32.09 14.08 3.68
N GLY A 482 31.75 12.99 2.99
CA GLY A 482 32.11 12.76 1.59
C GLY A 482 31.19 13.44 0.58
N LEU A 483 30.04 13.95 1.03
CA LEU A 483 29.07 14.63 0.16
C LEU A 483 29.64 15.98 -0.36
N PRO A 484 29.27 16.39 -1.59
CA PRO A 484 29.64 17.71 -2.12
C PRO A 484 29.19 18.86 -1.20
N ASP A 485 29.91 19.99 -1.23
CA ASP A 485 29.53 21.14 -0.40
C ASP A 485 28.17 21.71 -0.81
N ALA A 486 27.89 21.80 -2.12
CA ALA A 486 26.62 22.24 -2.69
C ALA A 486 25.75 21.04 -3.10
N THR A 487 25.10 20.41 -2.12
CA THR A 487 24.19 19.27 -2.35
C THR A 487 22.97 19.35 -1.44
N LYS A 488 21.85 18.80 -1.93
CA LYS A 488 20.65 18.55 -1.11
C LYS A 488 20.63 17.13 -0.50
N GLN A 489 21.56 16.26 -0.93
CA GLN A 489 21.73 14.92 -0.37
C GLN A 489 22.17 14.98 1.10
N GLY A 490 22.03 13.87 1.80
CA GLY A 490 22.35 13.69 3.20
C GLY A 490 21.17 13.93 4.14
N GLN A 491 20.00 14.29 3.64
CA GLN A 491 18.81 14.51 4.47
C GLN A 491 18.47 13.25 5.28
N ASP A 492 18.38 12.09 4.63
CA ASP A 492 18.03 10.82 5.27
C ASP A 492 19.06 10.41 6.35
N LEU A 493 20.35 10.70 6.11
CA LEU A 493 21.41 10.47 7.09
C LEU A 493 21.32 11.42 8.29
N LEU A 494 20.99 12.69 8.05
CA LEU A 494 20.82 13.66 9.12
C LEU A 494 19.60 13.31 9.97
N GLU A 495 18.49 12.89 9.36
CA GLU A 495 17.29 12.39 10.06
C GLU A 495 17.63 11.16 10.91
N LEU A 496 18.30 10.18 10.31
CA LEU A 496 18.81 9.01 11.03
C LEU A 496 19.68 9.41 12.24
N ILE A 497 20.56 10.39 12.07
CA ILE A 497 21.43 10.89 13.14
C ILE A 497 20.62 11.58 14.25
N GLY A 498 19.65 12.40 13.89
CA GLY A 498 18.74 13.06 14.83
C GLY A 498 17.97 12.08 15.70
N ASP A 499 17.46 11.02 15.08
CA ASP A 499 16.64 10.02 15.73
C ASP A 499 17.46 9.06 16.61
N ARG A 500 18.61 8.59 16.10
CA ARG A 500 19.40 7.55 16.78
C ARG A 500 20.48 8.10 17.71
N PHE A 501 20.95 9.31 17.47
CA PHE A 501 22.03 9.93 18.23
C PHE A 501 21.71 11.38 18.62
N PRO A 502 20.58 11.62 19.31
CA PRO A 502 20.10 12.99 19.60
C PRO A 502 21.12 13.85 20.35
N ASP A 503 21.90 13.24 21.25
CA ASP A 503 22.94 13.94 22.04
C ASP A 503 24.13 14.41 21.20
N ARG A 504 24.34 13.80 20.02
CA ARG A 504 25.44 14.12 19.11
C ARG A 504 24.98 14.90 17.87
N ALA A 505 23.69 14.84 17.55
CA ALA A 505 23.10 15.42 16.35
C ALA A 505 23.35 16.94 16.24
N GLU A 506 23.29 17.68 17.35
CA GLU A 506 23.50 19.14 17.33
C GLU A 506 24.86 19.52 16.70
N ASN A 507 25.94 18.84 17.07
CA ASN A 507 27.28 19.15 16.55
C ASN A 507 27.39 18.79 15.06
N VAL A 508 26.84 17.64 14.65
CA VAL A 508 26.84 17.22 13.25
C VAL A 508 26.08 18.20 12.38
N TYR A 509 24.92 18.66 12.85
CA TYR A 509 24.11 19.63 12.11
C TYR A 509 24.86 20.95 11.93
N ARG A 510 25.61 21.40 12.94
CA ARG A 510 26.47 22.59 12.85
C ARG A 510 27.62 22.38 11.88
N GLU A 511 28.31 21.25 11.93
CA GLU A 511 29.40 20.91 11.00
C GLU A 511 28.90 20.81 9.55
N PHE A 512 27.73 20.22 9.34
CA PHE A 512 27.09 20.16 8.03
C PHE A 512 26.82 21.56 7.48
N LEU A 513 26.24 22.45 8.29
CA LEU A 513 25.98 23.85 7.93
C LEU A 513 27.26 24.70 7.76
N ALA A 514 28.38 24.34 8.41
CA ALA A 514 29.61 25.14 8.39
C ALA A 514 30.22 25.29 6.98
N LYS A 515 29.84 24.44 6.02
CA LYS A 515 30.21 24.61 4.60
C LYS A 515 29.54 25.82 3.95
N GLY A 516 28.46 26.32 4.55
CA GLY A 516 27.87 27.59 4.19
C GLY A 516 27.35 27.64 2.77
N THR A 517 26.70 26.61 2.23
CA THR A 517 26.01 26.63 0.93
C THR A 517 24.50 26.81 1.11
N THR A 518 23.81 27.29 0.08
CA THR A 518 22.36 27.49 0.12
C THR A 518 21.61 26.16 0.16
N GLU A 519 22.13 25.13 -0.51
CA GLU A 519 21.56 23.78 -0.56
C GLU A 519 21.59 23.12 0.83
N ARG A 520 22.71 23.21 1.56
CA ARG A 520 22.79 22.65 2.92
C ARG A 520 21.88 23.37 3.90
N ALA A 521 21.74 24.68 3.75
CA ALA A 521 20.78 25.45 4.53
C ALA A 521 19.33 25.01 4.24
N GLU A 522 18.99 24.75 2.97
CA GLU A 522 17.69 24.20 2.58
C GLU A 522 17.40 22.86 3.24
N THR A 523 18.33 21.89 3.09
CA THR A 523 18.22 20.55 3.65
C THR A 523 17.99 20.61 5.16
N MET A 524 18.75 21.46 5.87
CA MET A 524 18.59 21.63 7.32
C MET A 524 17.24 22.26 7.70
N CYS A 525 16.74 23.21 6.90
CA CYS A 525 15.41 23.78 7.14
C CYS A 525 14.29 22.77 6.90
N VAL A 526 14.42 21.87 5.91
CA VAL A 526 13.47 20.78 5.67
C VAL A 526 13.48 19.79 6.83
N LEU A 527 14.67 19.34 7.22
CA LEU A 527 14.86 18.40 8.34
C LEU A 527 14.24 18.90 9.65
N LEU A 528 14.35 20.21 9.92
CA LEU A 528 13.92 20.82 11.18
C LEU A 528 12.53 21.50 11.11
N TRP A 529 11.75 21.23 10.04
CA TRP A 529 10.48 21.89 9.74
C TRP A 529 9.34 21.54 10.73
N SER A 530 9.39 20.37 11.38
CA SER A 530 8.27 19.79 12.13
C SER A 530 8.49 19.76 13.65
N ASP A 531 8.51 20.93 14.30
CA ASP A 531 8.62 21.06 15.77
C ASP A 531 9.91 20.47 16.38
N HIS A 532 10.94 20.21 15.57
CA HIS A 532 12.16 19.54 16.00
C HIS A 532 12.85 20.31 17.16
N PRO A 533 13.31 19.64 18.23
CA PRO A 533 13.84 20.30 19.43
C PRO A 533 15.07 21.17 19.17
N LEU A 534 15.86 20.85 18.15
CA LEU A 534 17.05 21.61 17.74
C LEU A 534 16.77 22.77 16.76
N ALA A 535 15.54 22.94 16.27
CA ALA A 535 15.22 23.92 15.23
C ALA A 535 15.69 25.34 15.59
N LEU A 536 15.38 25.81 16.80
CA LEU A 536 15.77 27.16 17.23
C LEU A 536 17.29 27.32 17.36
N LYS A 537 18.00 26.30 17.85
CA LYS A 537 19.45 26.37 18.10
C LYS A 537 20.28 26.31 16.82
N ILE A 538 19.81 25.55 15.83
CA ILE A 538 20.52 25.27 14.59
C ILE A 538 20.16 26.28 13.50
N LEU A 539 18.89 26.67 13.39
CA LEU A 539 18.42 27.57 12.33
C LEU A 539 18.52 29.05 12.67
N ALA A 540 18.63 29.44 13.95
CA ALA A 540 18.72 30.86 14.32
C ALA A 540 19.84 31.63 13.61
N PRO A 541 21.07 31.09 13.44
CA PRO A 541 22.12 31.76 12.67
C PRO A 541 21.77 31.99 11.20
N LEU A 542 20.88 31.18 10.62
CA LEU A 542 20.45 31.31 9.23
C LEU A 542 19.45 32.44 9.01
N LEU A 543 18.88 33.03 10.08
CA LEU A 543 18.00 34.20 9.98
C LEU A 543 18.74 35.47 9.51
N ASP A 544 20.07 35.47 9.52
CA ASP A 544 20.92 36.54 8.97
C ASP A 544 21.40 36.25 7.53
N ASP A 545 21.06 35.09 6.96
CA ASP A 545 21.54 34.67 5.65
C ASP A 545 20.58 35.11 4.52
N GLU A 546 20.95 36.17 3.80
CA GLU A 546 20.14 36.77 2.73
C GLU A 546 20.35 36.15 1.34
N ARG A 547 21.15 35.08 1.23
CA ARG A 547 21.42 34.46 -0.07
C ARG A 547 20.16 33.87 -0.67
N LEU A 548 19.99 34.04 -1.98
CA LEU A 548 18.85 33.52 -2.73
C LEU A 548 18.99 32.03 -3.00
N MET A 549 17.88 31.32 -2.86
CA MET A 549 17.76 29.88 -3.13
C MET A 549 17.12 29.67 -4.50
N SER A 550 17.49 28.57 -5.17
CA SER A 550 16.93 28.17 -6.46
C SER A 550 15.76 27.19 -6.30
N GLY A 551 14.91 27.05 -7.34
CA GLY A 551 13.83 26.05 -7.37
C GLY A 551 12.50 26.48 -6.72
N PHE A 552 12.37 27.73 -6.28
CA PHE A 552 11.12 28.28 -5.74
C PHE A 552 10.41 29.15 -6.78
N SER A 553 9.07 29.12 -6.78
CA SER A 553 8.22 29.94 -7.67
C SER A 553 8.28 31.43 -7.33
N VAL A 554 8.63 31.76 -6.09
CA VAL A 554 8.88 33.12 -5.60
C VAL A 554 10.32 33.23 -5.10
N PRO A 555 10.98 34.40 -5.22
CA PRO A 555 12.31 34.60 -4.65
C PRO A 555 12.33 34.24 -3.16
N MET A 556 13.15 33.27 -2.80
CA MET A 556 13.28 32.73 -1.45
C MET A 556 14.72 32.93 -0.96
N ARG A 557 14.91 33.60 0.17
CA ARG A 557 16.21 33.68 0.84
C ARG A 557 16.37 32.56 1.85
N VAL A 558 17.60 32.24 2.22
CA VAL A 558 17.89 31.28 3.31
C VAL A 558 17.19 31.69 4.62
N CYS A 559 17.22 32.98 4.97
CA CYS A 559 16.55 33.50 6.16
C CYS A 559 15.02 33.35 6.11
N ASP A 560 14.40 33.43 4.93
CA ASP A 560 12.96 33.20 4.74
C ASP A 560 12.61 31.72 4.98
N ARG A 561 13.42 30.81 4.43
CA ARG A 561 13.23 29.36 4.60
C ARG A 561 13.44 28.95 6.07
N ALA A 562 14.46 29.48 6.73
CA ALA A 562 14.73 29.25 8.15
C ALA A 562 13.61 29.80 9.03
N ALA A 563 13.11 31.01 8.74
CA ALA A 563 11.97 31.58 9.45
C ALA A 563 10.70 30.74 9.29
N THR A 564 10.49 30.14 8.12
CA THR A 564 9.35 29.24 7.90
C THR A 564 9.42 28.02 8.81
N ALA A 565 10.55 27.31 8.81
CA ALA A 565 10.76 26.15 9.69
C ALA A 565 10.65 26.51 11.19
N ILE A 566 11.29 27.62 11.62
CA ILE A 566 11.20 28.10 13.02
C ILE A 566 9.75 28.42 13.44
N SER A 567 8.94 28.95 12.52
CA SER A 567 7.56 29.35 12.85
C SER A 567 6.67 28.19 13.30
N HIS A 568 6.94 26.96 12.81
CA HIS A 568 6.23 25.76 13.25
C HIS A 568 6.44 25.49 14.75
N ARG A 569 7.64 25.76 15.28
CA ARG A 569 7.97 25.62 16.72
C ARG A 569 7.42 26.77 17.57
N LEU A 570 7.38 27.99 17.04
CA LEU A 570 6.94 29.18 17.79
C LEU A 570 5.41 29.31 17.87
N LYS A 571 4.66 28.51 17.11
CA LYS A 571 3.18 28.44 17.03
C LYS A 571 2.50 29.70 16.49
N LYS A 572 2.91 30.92 16.88
CA LYS A 572 2.42 32.20 16.34
C LYS A 572 3.47 33.32 16.43
N PRO A 573 3.50 34.25 15.44
CA PRO A 573 2.79 34.18 14.16
C PRO A 573 3.34 33.05 13.27
N ARG A 574 2.57 32.60 12.26
CA ARG A 574 3.10 31.69 11.23
C ARG A 574 3.79 32.52 10.16
N PHE A 575 4.89 32.03 9.60
CA PHE A 575 5.57 32.67 8.49
C PHE A 575 4.91 32.23 7.18
N ASP A 576 4.78 33.15 6.23
CA ASP A 576 4.21 32.89 4.91
C ASP A 576 5.19 33.40 3.86
N SER A 577 5.57 32.50 2.95
CA SER A 577 6.52 32.78 1.88
C SER A 577 5.99 33.73 0.81
N GLU A 578 4.68 34.01 0.78
CA GLU A 578 4.07 34.93 -0.20
C GLU A 578 4.01 36.38 0.30
N TRP A 579 4.34 36.62 1.57
CA TRP A 579 4.32 37.98 2.12
C TRP A 579 5.34 38.90 1.45
N SER A 580 5.04 40.21 1.46
CA SER A 580 5.99 41.23 1.01
C SER A 580 7.31 41.15 1.79
N LEU A 581 8.42 41.48 1.12
CA LEU A 581 9.77 41.41 1.70
C LEU A 581 9.86 42.12 3.06
N ARG A 582 9.27 43.32 3.17
CA ARG A 582 9.21 44.10 4.41
C ARG A 582 8.58 43.34 5.57
N VAL A 583 7.44 42.67 5.32
CA VAL A 583 6.73 41.90 6.36
C VAL A 583 7.56 40.68 6.79
N LYS A 584 8.24 40.03 5.84
CA LYS A 584 9.16 38.92 6.15
C LYS A 584 10.32 39.39 7.03
N ASP A 585 10.97 40.50 6.69
CA ASP A 585 12.10 41.07 7.45
C ASP A 585 11.71 41.49 8.87
N ASP A 586 10.55 42.13 9.01
CA ASP A 586 9.98 42.50 10.31
C ASP A 586 9.75 41.25 11.19
N LEU A 587 9.26 40.17 10.59
CA LEU A 587 9.01 38.92 11.32
C LEU A 587 10.30 38.16 11.64
N ILE A 588 11.26 38.09 10.71
CA ILE A 588 12.59 37.52 10.92
C ILE A 588 13.27 38.19 12.11
N THR A 589 13.18 39.52 12.22
CA THR A 589 13.72 40.28 13.36
C THR A 589 13.11 39.83 14.70
N ARG A 590 11.80 39.56 14.74
CA ARG A 590 11.12 39.04 15.94
C ARG A 590 11.56 37.61 16.27
N TYR A 591 11.72 36.75 15.26
CA TYR A 591 12.21 35.39 15.46
C TYR A 591 13.64 35.36 15.98
N LYS A 592 14.53 36.26 15.53
CA LYS A 592 15.88 36.41 16.09
C LYS A 592 15.83 36.70 17.59
N ALA A 593 15.03 37.69 18.00
CA ALA A 593 14.87 38.05 19.42
C ALA A 593 14.33 36.89 20.26
N GLU A 594 13.35 36.15 19.73
CA GLU A 594 12.76 34.99 20.40
C GLU A 594 13.74 33.81 20.52
N CYS A 595 14.55 33.56 19.48
CA CYS A 595 15.60 32.53 19.54
C CYS A 595 16.65 32.86 20.60
N ILE A 596 17.08 34.12 20.70
CA ILE A 596 17.99 34.60 21.76
C ILE A 596 17.36 34.45 23.15
N ARG A 597 16.05 34.70 23.27
CA ARG A 597 15.33 34.58 24.54
C ARG A 597 15.24 33.13 25.02
N ARG A 598 15.09 32.17 24.10
CA ARG A 598 14.95 30.74 24.41
C ARG A 598 16.27 29.96 24.47
N SER A 599 17.38 30.55 24.01
CA SER A 599 18.71 29.94 24.09
C SER A 599 19.44 30.21 25.40
N LYS A 600 18.98 31.21 26.17
CA LYS A 600 19.33 31.46 27.57
C LYS A 600 18.47 30.60 28.49
#